data_AF-A0A3N6GFR2-F1
#
_entry.id   AF-A0A3N6GFR2-F1
#
_cell.length_a   1.000
_cell.length_b   1.000
_cell.length_c   1.000
_cell.angle_alpha   90.00
_cell.angle_beta   90.00
_cell.angle_gamma   90.00
#
_symmetry.space_group_name_H-M   'P 1'
#
loop_
_entity.id
_entity.type
_entity.pdbx_description
1 polymer ?
#
loop_
_entity_poly.entity_id
_entity_poly.type
_entity_poly.pdbx_seq_one_letter_code
_entity_poly.pdbx_strand_id
1 'polypeptide(L)'
;MLALVAHAFALPAGARRPWFCTTLAVGAGLAPLAVLGMRQSGQVAWIDDVSSGEYRSFAFLAASVLVLSLCVARADKASPGACVNLSAVALPLAIVPTALLMLLSLNKPLYLERYVLYSLIGLALLLGAALDRAVRHGRLLRVTAVTAVLATVALLVPESVRLRTSESRSDNVTALAEVLREQATPGDGVLYLSVKRRAWTLAYPPSGTQLSDLAQALTPVASRSLYGTELPARQIRAHMLASPRILVVTEPPGSPVASTGTDLMKRRTLAAYFDRCRTIQVDGAQIMIYEASAHC
;
A
#
# COMPACT_ATOMS: atom_id res chain seq x y z
N MET A 1 9.72 -2.94 12.86
CA MET A 1 10.17 -4.20 13.50
C MET A 1 10.97 -5.11 12.57
N LEU A 2 10.56 -5.32 11.32
CA LEU A 2 11.23 -6.27 10.41
C LEU A 2 12.73 -5.99 10.18
N ALA A 3 13.12 -4.73 9.95
CA ALA A 3 14.54 -4.33 9.84
C ALA A 3 15.38 -4.59 11.10
N LEU A 4 14.74 -4.57 12.28
CA LEU A 4 15.41 -4.87 13.55
C LEU A 4 15.85 -6.33 13.60
N VAL A 5 15.02 -7.25 13.10
CA VAL A 5 15.35 -8.67 13.01
C VAL A 5 16.51 -8.90 12.04
N ALA A 6 16.53 -8.21 10.89
CA ALA A 6 17.66 -8.25 9.97
C ALA A 6 18.96 -7.76 10.63
N HIS A 7 18.89 -6.70 11.43
CA HIS A 7 20.05 -6.15 12.13
C HIS A 7 20.69 -7.15 13.12
N ALA A 8 19.90 -8.03 13.75
CA ALA A 8 20.40 -9.06 14.65
C ALA A 8 21.48 -9.96 14.01
N PHE A 9 21.32 -10.25 12.71
CA PHE A 9 22.26 -11.08 11.93
C PHE A 9 23.56 -10.35 11.59
N ALA A 10 23.52 -9.02 11.50
CA ALA A 10 24.68 -8.17 11.24
C ALA A 10 25.57 -7.94 12.47
N LEU A 11 25.06 -8.22 13.67
CA LEU A 11 25.75 -7.90 14.91
C LEU A 11 26.86 -8.92 15.28
N PRO A 12 28.01 -8.43 15.77
CA PRO A 12 29.04 -9.28 16.36
C PRO A 12 28.51 -9.96 17.64
N ALA A 13 29.06 -11.12 17.99
CA ALA A 13 28.57 -11.95 19.10
C ALA A 13 28.42 -11.19 20.43
N GLY A 14 29.40 -10.33 20.77
CA GLY A 14 29.38 -9.53 22.00
C GLY A 14 28.26 -8.50 22.08
N ALA A 15 27.72 -8.05 20.94
CA ALA A 15 26.64 -7.06 20.90
C ALA A 15 25.23 -7.67 20.90
N ARG A 16 25.11 -8.99 20.71
CA ARG A 16 23.79 -9.64 20.57
C ARG A 16 22.97 -9.63 21.86
N ARG A 17 23.61 -9.87 23.01
CA ARG A 17 22.95 -9.86 24.32
C ARG A 17 22.40 -8.48 24.70
N PRO A 18 23.20 -7.39 24.69
CA PRO A 18 22.66 -6.06 24.99
C PRO A 18 21.60 -5.63 23.96
N TRP A 19 21.81 -5.92 22.67
CA TRP A 19 20.81 -5.67 21.64
C TRP A 19 19.47 -6.37 21.92
N PHE A 20 19.51 -7.64 22.34
CA PHE A 20 18.31 -8.41 22.66
C PHE A 20 17.58 -7.84 23.88
N CYS A 21 18.32 -7.51 24.95
CA CYS A 21 17.75 -6.88 26.14
C CYS A 21 17.07 -5.55 25.81
N THR A 22 17.72 -4.68 25.03
CA THR A 22 17.15 -3.40 24.61
C THR A 22 15.92 -3.59 23.74
N THR A 23 15.98 -4.53 22.79
CA THR A 23 14.84 -4.87 21.91
C THR A 23 13.64 -5.36 22.71
N LEU A 24 13.86 -6.22 23.71
CA LEU A 24 12.80 -6.68 24.60
C LEU A 24 12.22 -5.55 25.45
N ALA A 25 13.06 -4.70 26.03
CA ALA A 25 12.61 -3.57 26.85
C ALA A 25 11.74 -2.59 26.04
N VAL A 26 12.20 -2.22 24.83
CA VAL A 26 11.41 -1.38 23.92
C VAL A 26 10.13 -2.09 23.47
N GLY A 27 10.22 -3.38 23.15
CA GLY A 27 9.06 -4.20 22.78
C GLY A 27 7.99 -4.25 23.88
N ALA A 28 8.42 -4.44 25.13
CA ALA A 28 7.54 -4.41 26.30
C ALA A 28 6.88 -3.03 26.49
N GLY A 29 7.64 -1.95 26.32
CA GLY A 29 7.11 -0.58 26.37
C GLY A 29 6.09 -0.27 25.27
N LEU A 30 6.25 -0.86 24.09
CA LEU A 30 5.32 -0.69 22.94
C LEU A 30 4.13 -1.66 22.97
N ALA A 31 4.14 -2.68 23.84
CA ALA A 31 3.09 -3.70 23.89
C ALA A 31 1.67 -3.13 24.11
N PRO A 32 1.44 -2.14 25.00
CA PRO A 32 0.10 -1.56 25.17
C PRO A 32 -0.43 -0.91 23.89
N LEU A 33 0.44 -0.20 23.16
CA LEU A 33 0.08 0.43 21.89
C LEU A 33 -0.23 -0.64 20.83
N ALA A 34 0.55 -1.72 20.77
CA ALA A 34 0.30 -2.84 19.87
C ALA A 34 -1.06 -3.50 20.16
N VAL A 35 -1.39 -3.75 21.42
CA VAL A 35 -2.68 -4.35 21.83
C VAL A 35 -3.86 -3.44 21.45
N LEU A 36 -3.75 -2.12 21.69
CA LEU A 36 -4.77 -1.16 21.27
C LEU A 36 -4.90 -1.10 19.74
N GLY A 37 -3.78 -1.14 19.02
CA GLY A 37 -3.75 -1.18 17.55
C GLY A 37 -4.39 -2.44 16.97
N MET A 38 -4.24 -3.59 17.63
CA MET A 38 -4.88 -4.85 17.18
C MET A 38 -6.41 -4.77 17.15
N ARG A 39 -7.03 -3.92 17.98
CA ARG A 39 -8.49 -3.65 17.93
C ARG A 39 -8.92 -2.98 16.63
N GLN A 40 -7.99 -2.35 15.92
CA GLN A 40 -8.23 -1.69 14.63
C GLN A 40 -7.83 -2.55 13.44
N SER A 41 -7.53 -3.84 13.65
CA SER A 41 -7.01 -4.71 12.59
C SER A 41 -7.97 -4.97 11.42
N GLY A 42 -9.24 -4.56 11.52
CA GLY A 42 -10.15 -4.48 10.37
C GLY A 42 -9.72 -3.45 9.31
N GLN A 43 -8.82 -2.50 9.64
CA GLN A 43 -8.28 -1.54 8.67
C GLN A 43 -7.37 -2.17 7.62
N VAL A 44 -6.81 -3.34 7.91
CA VAL A 44 -5.93 -4.09 6.98
C VAL A 44 -6.61 -5.35 6.44
N ALA A 45 -7.90 -5.55 6.72
CA ALA A 45 -8.65 -6.72 6.27
C ALA A 45 -8.91 -6.76 4.74
N TRP A 46 -8.55 -5.69 4.02
CA TRP A 46 -8.58 -5.64 2.56
C TRP A 46 -7.35 -6.28 1.92
N ILE A 47 -6.31 -6.62 2.70
CA ILE A 47 -5.09 -7.25 2.18
C ILE A 47 -5.40 -8.72 1.94
N ASP A 48 -5.15 -9.18 0.71
CA ASP A 48 -5.31 -10.57 0.30
C ASP A 48 -4.10 -11.43 0.70
N ASP A 49 -4.29 -12.75 0.64
CA ASP A 49 -3.22 -13.72 0.83
C ASP A 49 -2.07 -13.54 -0.17
N VAL A 50 -0.87 -13.95 0.23
CA VAL A 50 0.32 -13.90 -0.62
C VAL A 50 0.12 -14.81 -1.84
N SER A 51 0.19 -14.21 -3.02
CA SER A 51 0.00 -14.90 -4.29
C SER A 51 1.21 -15.79 -4.65
N SER A 52 0.97 -16.80 -5.49
CA SER A 52 2.04 -17.63 -6.05
C SER A 52 3.02 -16.85 -6.91
N GLY A 53 2.59 -15.71 -7.49
CA GLY A 53 3.46 -14.76 -8.18
C GLY A 53 4.47 -14.13 -7.21
N GLU A 54 4.00 -13.60 -6.09
CA GLU A 54 4.85 -12.94 -5.09
C GLU A 54 5.88 -13.90 -4.46
N TYR A 55 5.49 -15.15 -4.17
CA TYR A 55 6.44 -16.16 -3.70
C TYR A 55 7.54 -16.45 -4.72
N ARG A 56 7.21 -16.52 -6.01
CA ARG A 56 8.20 -16.73 -7.08
C ARG A 56 9.13 -15.54 -7.22
N SER A 57 8.59 -14.31 -7.21
CA SER A 57 9.40 -13.08 -7.25
C SER A 57 10.35 -13.00 -6.07
N PHE A 58 9.89 -13.33 -4.86
CA PHE A 58 10.73 -13.37 -3.68
C PHE A 58 11.82 -14.46 -3.77
N ALA A 59 11.47 -15.67 -4.22
CA ALA A 59 12.44 -16.76 -4.40
C ALA A 59 13.54 -16.39 -5.40
N PHE A 60 13.17 -15.74 -6.50
CA PHE A 60 14.12 -15.21 -7.48
C PHE A 60 15.05 -14.18 -6.85
N LEU A 61 14.49 -13.18 -6.15
CA LEU A 61 15.27 -12.15 -5.46
C LEU A 61 16.24 -12.78 -4.45
N ALA A 62 15.77 -13.71 -3.62
CA ALA A 62 16.59 -14.39 -2.63
C ALA A 62 17.75 -15.16 -3.27
N ALA A 63 17.51 -15.84 -4.40
CA ALA A 63 18.55 -16.53 -5.18
C ALA A 63 19.58 -15.54 -5.75
N SER A 64 19.14 -14.42 -6.33
CA SER A 64 20.04 -13.37 -6.83
C SER A 64 20.92 -12.78 -5.73
N VAL A 65 20.32 -12.44 -4.57
CA VAL A 65 21.05 -11.91 -3.40
C VAL A 65 22.06 -12.94 -2.89
N LEU A 66 21.70 -14.23 -2.84
CA LEU A 66 22.62 -15.30 -2.44
C LEU A 66 23.81 -15.42 -3.39
N VAL A 67 23.56 -15.42 -4.70
CA VAL A 67 24.63 -15.50 -5.72
C VAL A 67 25.56 -14.29 -5.63
N LEU A 68 25.02 -13.08 -5.53
CA LEU A 68 25.82 -11.86 -5.39
C LEU A 68 26.64 -11.87 -4.10
N SER A 69 26.05 -12.29 -2.97
CA SER A 69 26.75 -12.43 -1.69
C SER A 69 27.92 -13.43 -1.78
N LEU A 70 27.74 -14.55 -2.49
CA LEU A 70 28.81 -15.52 -2.73
C LEU A 70 29.92 -14.95 -3.63
N CYS A 71 29.57 -14.19 -4.68
CA CYS A 71 30.54 -13.52 -5.53
C CYS A 71 31.38 -12.50 -4.74
N VAL A 72 30.73 -11.68 -3.92
CA VAL A 72 31.38 -10.70 -3.03
C VAL A 72 32.32 -11.40 -2.05
N ALA A 73 31.84 -12.44 -1.37
CA ALA A 73 32.63 -13.18 -0.39
C ALA A 73 33.85 -13.89 -1.02
N ARG A 74 33.73 -14.41 -2.24
CA ARG A 74 34.86 -15.04 -2.96
C ARG A 74 35.95 -14.04 -3.34
N ALA A 75 35.56 -12.86 -3.80
CA ALA A 75 36.50 -11.81 -4.15
C ALA A 75 37.14 -11.17 -2.90
N ASP A 76 36.44 -11.05 -1.77
CA ASP A 76 37.02 -10.56 -0.52
C ASP A 76 38.08 -11.50 0.06
N LYS A 77 37.93 -12.82 -0.11
CA LYS A 77 38.97 -13.79 0.27
C LYS A 77 40.29 -13.60 -0.49
N ALA A 78 40.24 -13.02 -1.70
CA ALA A 78 41.43 -12.71 -2.48
C ALA A 78 42.09 -11.38 -2.08
N SER A 79 41.50 -10.62 -1.15
CA SER A 79 42.02 -9.33 -0.66
C SER A 79 41.68 -9.14 0.84
N PRO A 80 42.47 -9.73 1.76
CA PRO A 80 42.21 -9.62 3.20
C PRO A 80 42.45 -8.18 3.68
N GLY A 81 41.42 -7.54 4.24
CA GLY A 81 41.58 -6.18 4.80
C GLY A 81 40.31 -5.46 5.31
N ALA A 82 39.09 -5.99 5.05
CA ALA A 82 37.87 -5.32 5.47
C ALA A 82 37.46 -5.66 6.92
N CYS A 83 37.26 -4.63 7.76
CA CYS A 83 36.81 -4.77 9.15
C CYS A 83 35.32 -5.13 9.29
N VAL A 84 34.50 -4.91 8.26
CA VAL A 84 33.06 -5.21 8.25
C VAL A 84 32.70 -6.00 6.99
N ASN A 85 32.12 -7.19 7.18
CA ASN A 85 31.64 -8.02 6.07
C ASN A 85 30.32 -7.45 5.53
N LEU A 86 30.38 -6.84 4.34
CA LEU A 86 29.21 -6.26 3.69
C LEU A 86 28.06 -7.27 3.54
N SER A 87 28.37 -8.51 3.16
CA SER A 87 27.37 -9.56 3.00
C SER A 87 26.67 -9.89 4.31
N ALA A 88 27.33 -9.74 5.46
CA ALA A 88 26.71 -9.96 6.77
C ALA A 88 25.62 -8.93 7.09
N VAL A 89 25.63 -7.77 6.43
CA VAL A 89 24.59 -6.73 6.58
C VAL A 89 23.58 -6.80 5.44
N ALA A 90 24.07 -6.88 4.21
CA ALA A 90 23.26 -6.72 3.02
C ALA A 90 22.36 -7.94 2.74
N LEU A 91 22.84 -9.16 3.00
CA LEU A 91 22.05 -10.39 2.80
C LEU A 91 20.86 -10.46 3.78
N PRO A 92 21.04 -10.30 5.11
CA PRO A 92 19.90 -10.29 6.02
C PRO A 92 18.94 -9.14 5.74
N LEU A 93 19.45 -7.94 5.40
CA LEU A 93 18.59 -6.80 5.08
C LEU A 93 17.72 -7.05 3.85
N ALA A 94 18.22 -7.77 2.84
CA ALA A 94 17.47 -8.08 1.62
C ALA A 94 16.44 -9.20 1.80
N ILE A 95 16.72 -10.19 2.66
CA ILE A 95 15.91 -11.43 2.75
C ILE A 95 15.00 -11.42 3.97
N VAL A 96 15.51 -11.09 5.15
CA VAL A 96 14.83 -11.33 6.43
C VAL A 96 13.53 -10.54 6.55
N PRO A 97 13.45 -9.23 6.20
CA PRO A 97 12.21 -8.50 6.35
C PRO A 97 11.06 -9.07 5.51
N THR A 98 11.33 -9.39 4.24
CA THR A 98 10.36 -9.95 3.29
C THR A 98 9.94 -11.35 3.70
N ALA A 99 10.91 -12.23 4.02
CA ALA A 99 10.62 -13.59 4.48
C ALA A 99 9.77 -13.59 5.74
N LEU A 100 10.13 -12.76 6.73
CA LEU A 100 9.41 -12.68 8.00
C LEU A 100 7.99 -12.16 7.80
N LEU A 101 7.79 -11.13 6.97
CA LEU A 101 6.45 -10.62 6.70
C LEU A 101 5.59 -11.64 5.94
N MET A 102 6.14 -12.35 4.96
CA MET A 102 5.45 -13.43 4.26
C MET A 102 5.08 -14.58 5.22
N LEU A 103 5.97 -14.95 6.14
CA LEU A 103 5.70 -15.97 7.16
C LEU A 103 4.60 -15.55 8.13
N LEU A 104 4.66 -14.32 8.64
CA LEU A 104 3.59 -13.76 9.49
C LEU A 104 2.26 -13.67 8.75
N SER A 105 2.31 -13.50 7.43
CA SER A 105 1.13 -13.42 6.58
C SER A 105 0.39 -14.74 6.40
N LEU A 106 1.01 -15.87 6.75
CA LEU A 106 0.34 -17.17 6.80
C LEU A 106 -0.78 -17.22 7.84
N ASN A 107 -0.67 -16.43 8.92
CA ASN A 107 -1.67 -16.36 9.97
C ASN A 107 -2.70 -15.25 9.72
N LYS A 108 -2.24 -14.10 9.24
CA LYS A 108 -3.07 -12.95 8.92
C LYS A 108 -2.47 -12.23 7.72
N PRO A 109 -3.19 -12.09 6.60
CA PRO A 109 -2.69 -11.36 5.44
C PRO A 109 -2.22 -9.96 5.80
N LEU A 110 -0.91 -9.73 5.71
CA LEU A 110 -0.27 -8.44 6.03
C LEU A 110 0.80 -8.08 5.00
N TYR A 111 1.07 -8.95 4.02
CA TYR A 111 2.11 -8.75 3.04
C TYR A 111 1.63 -7.77 1.97
N LEU A 112 2.38 -6.69 1.84
CA LEU A 112 2.36 -5.81 0.68
C LEU A 112 3.80 -5.48 0.36
N GLU A 113 4.18 -5.54 -0.92
CA GLU A 113 5.56 -5.30 -1.35
C GLU A 113 6.10 -3.95 -0.84
N ARG A 114 5.27 -2.91 -0.84
CA ARG A 114 5.62 -1.57 -0.31
C ARG A 114 6.07 -1.56 1.16
N TYR A 115 5.66 -2.52 1.98
CA TYR A 115 6.08 -2.60 3.39
C TYR A 115 7.51 -3.10 3.56
N VAL A 116 8.07 -3.76 2.54
CA VAL A 116 9.41 -4.35 2.57
C VAL A 116 10.31 -3.80 1.47
N LEU A 117 9.87 -2.77 0.75
CA LEU A 117 10.62 -2.13 -0.34
C LEU A 117 12.02 -1.67 0.09
N TYR A 118 12.18 -1.24 1.34
CA TYR A 118 13.50 -0.85 1.89
C TYR A 118 14.50 -2.02 1.93
N SER A 119 14.06 -3.28 1.87
CA SER A 119 14.93 -4.46 1.82
C SER A 119 15.78 -4.48 0.54
N LEU A 120 15.32 -3.79 -0.53
CA LEU A 120 16.09 -3.63 -1.76
C LEU A 120 17.42 -2.88 -1.56
N ILE A 121 17.60 -2.15 -0.46
CA ILE A 121 18.89 -1.56 -0.10
C ILE A 121 19.97 -2.64 0.00
N GLY A 122 19.66 -3.81 0.59
CA GLY A 122 20.61 -4.92 0.69
C GLY A 122 21.00 -5.46 -0.69
N LEU A 123 20.04 -5.58 -1.61
CA LEU A 123 20.30 -5.96 -3.00
C LEU A 123 21.19 -4.92 -3.71
N ALA A 124 20.87 -3.62 -3.58
CA ALA A 124 21.66 -2.54 -4.19
C ALA A 124 23.13 -2.53 -3.72
N LEU A 125 23.35 -2.75 -2.42
CA LEU A 125 24.69 -2.86 -1.85
C LEU A 125 25.47 -4.04 -2.44
N LEU A 126 24.83 -5.21 -2.57
CA LEU A 126 25.46 -6.40 -3.15
C LEU A 126 25.74 -6.26 -4.65
N LEU A 127 24.83 -5.63 -5.39
CA LEU A 127 25.04 -5.33 -6.82
C LEU A 127 26.27 -4.43 -7.02
N GLY A 128 26.34 -3.31 -6.29
CA GLY A 128 27.47 -2.39 -6.37
C GLY A 128 28.79 -3.07 -5.99
N ALA A 129 28.78 -3.84 -4.90
CA ALA A 129 29.94 -4.59 -4.42
C ALA A 129 30.41 -5.68 -5.38
N ALA A 130 29.46 -6.39 -6.02
CA ALA A 130 29.78 -7.42 -7.00
C ALA A 130 30.37 -6.83 -8.28
N LEU A 131 29.84 -5.71 -8.77
CA LEU A 131 30.38 -4.98 -9.93
C LEU A 131 31.79 -4.46 -9.66
N ASP A 132 31.98 -3.80 -8.52
CA ASP A 132 33.28 -3.26 -8.08
C ASP A 132 34.37 -4.35 -8.01
N ARG A 133 34.01 -5.53 -7.50
CA ARG A 133 34.92 -6.70 -7.42
C ARG A 133 35.12 -7.40 -8.76
N ALA A 134 34.10 -7.45 -9.61
CA ALA A 134 34.12 -8.07 -10.94
C ALA A 134 35.11 -7.38 -11.90
N VAL A 135 35.30 -6.07 -11.75
CA VAL A 135 36.31 -5.33 -12.51
C VAL A 135 37.72 -5.81 -12.12
N ARG A 136 37.94 -6.11 -10.84
CA ARG A 136 39.26 -6.45 -10.27
C ARG A 136 39.65 -7.93 -10.34
N HIS A 137 38.73 -8.84 -10.69
CA HIS A 137 38.96 -10.30 -10.61
C HIS A 137 38.72 -11.03 -11.95
N GLY A 138 39.03 -12.34 -11.99
CA GLY A 138 39.05 -13.18 -13.19
C GLY A 138 37.72 -13.32 -13.94
N ARG A 139 37.80 -13.77 -15.21
CA ARG A 139 36.70 -13.77 -16.20
C ARG A 139 35.40 -14.39 -15.69
N LEU A 140 35.46 -15.48 -14.93
CA LEU A 140 34.27 -16.19 -14.45
C LEU A 140 33.45 -15.37 -13.42
N LEU A 141 34.13 -14.72 -12.47
CA LEU A 141 33.49 -13.83 -11.48
C LEU A 141 32.88 -12.61 -12.15
N ARG A 142 33.55 -12.09 -13.19
CA ARG A 142 33.05 -10.97 -13.98
C ARG A 142 31.77 -11.34 -14.74
N VAL A 143 31.79 -12.45 -15.46
CA VAL A 143 30.62 -12.92 -16.22
C VAL A 143 29.44 -13.15 -15.26
N THR A 144 29.65 -13.88 -14.16
CA THR A 144 28.59 -14.18 -13.19
C THR A 144 28.01 -12.95 -12.49
N ALA A 145 28.85 -11.98 -12.10
CA ALA A 145 28.39 -10.73 -11.50
C ALA A 145 27.61 -9.86 -12.50
N VAL A 146 28.14 -9.71 -13.72
CA VAL A 146 27.49 -8.91 -14.78
C VAL A 146 26.16 -9.55 -15.20
N THR A 147 26.10 -10.87 -15.38
CA THR A 147 24.84 -11.55 -15.72
C THR A 147 23.82 -11.44 -14.59
N ALA A 148 24.23 -11.59 -13.32
CA ALA A 148 23.34 -11.40 -12.19
C ALA A 148 22.80 -9.95 -12.11
N VAL A 149 23.65 -8.95 -12.35
CA VAL A 149 23.25 -7.54 -12.39
C VAL A 149 22.26 -7.29 -13.53
N LEU A 150 22.60 -7.72 -14.75
CA LEU A 150 21.74 -7.53 -15.92
C LEU A 150 20.40 -8.23 -15.75
N ALA A 151 20.38 -9.47 -15.23
CA ALA A 151 19.14 -10.18 -14.94
C ALA A 151 18.31 -9.44 -13.88
N THR A 152 18.94 -8.94 -12.83
CA THR A 152 18.25 -8.16 -11.78
C THR A 152 17.64 -6.89 -12.36
N VAL A 153 18.39 -6.12 -13.17
CA VAL A 153 17.88 -4.91 -13.82
C VAL A 153 16.73 -5.25 -14.77
N ALA A 154 16.89 -6.27 -15.62
CA ALA A 154 15.88 -6.67 -16.60
C ALA A 154 14.57 -7.14 -15.95
N LEU A 155 14.62 -7.69 -14.74
CA LEU A 155 13.43 -8.16 -14.02
C LEU A 155 12.82 -7.09 -13.10
N LEU A 156 13.64 -6.34 -12.36
CA LEU A 156 13.14 -5.36 -11.39
C LEU A 156 12.70 -4.06 -12.04
N VAL A 157 13.32 -3.61 -13.13
CA VAL A 157 12.95 -2.32 -13.75
C VAL A 157 11.54 -2.35 -14.33
N PRO A 158 11.12 -3.36 -15.13
CA PRO A 158 9.75 -3.42 -15.63
C PRO A 158 8.72 -3.47 -14.49
N GLU A 159 8.99 -4.24 -13.45
CA GLU A 159 8.10 -4.33 -12.29
C GLU A 159 8.03 -2.99 -11.53
N SER A 160 9.18 -2.34 -11.34
CA SER A 160 9.25 -1.00 -10.73
C SER A 160 8.54 0.06 -11.57
N VAL A 161 8.48 -0.09 -12.89
CA VAL A 161 7.71 0.80 -13.78
C VAL A 161 6.22 0.50 -13.65
N ARG A 162 5.82 -0.79 -13.65
CA ARG A 162 4.44 -1.22 -13.41
C ARG A 162 3.90 -0.71 -12.07
N LEU A 163 4.67 -0.82 -11.00
CA LEU A 163 4.32 -0.31 -9.67
C LEU A 163 4.16 1.23 -9.59
N ARG A 164 4.56 1.96 -10.64
CA ARG A 164 4.38 3.42 -10.73
C ARG A 164 3.19 3.81 -11.61
N THR A 165 2.56 2.88 -12.30
CA THR A 165 1.32 3.13 -13.04
C THR A 165 0.12 3.13 -12.11
N SER A 166 -1.00 3.71 -12.55
CA SER A 166 -2.27 3.68 -11.80
C SER A 166 -2.81 2.26 -11.60
N GLU A 167 -2.53 1.34 -12.53
CA GLU A 167 -2.99 -0.07 -12.49
C GLU A 167 -2.41 -0.86 -11.31
N SER A 168 -1.30 -0.40 -10.73
CA SER A 168 -0.72 -1.01 -9.53
C SER A 168 -1.38 -0.57 -8.23
N ARG A 169 -2.34 0.37 -8.31
CA ARG A 169 -3.09 0.87 -7.16
C ARG A 169 -4.41 0.12 -7.08
N SER A 170 -4.90 -0.02 -5.85
CA SER A 170 -6.23 -0.56 -5.59
C SER A 170 -7.37 0.31 -6.12
N ASP A 171 -7.06 1.54 -6.53
CA ASP A 171 -7.98 2.60 -6.90
C ASP A 171 -7.34 3.62 -7.85
N ASN A 172 -8.10 4.02 -8.88
CA ASN A 172 -7.73 5.08 -9.81
C ASN A 172 -8.54 6.36 -9.53
N VAL A 173 -8.07 7.14 -8.55
CA VAL A 173 -8.71 8.39 -8.11
C VAL A 173 -8.71 9.49 -9.19
N THR A 174 -7.75 9.47 -10.12
CA THR A 174 -7.70 10.42 -11.23
C THR A 174 -8.83 10.13 -12.23
N ALA A 175 -8.98 8.88 -12.65
CA ALA A 175 -10.08 8.46 -13.52
C ALA A 175 -11.44 8.68 -12.84
N LEU A 176 -11.55 8.42 -11.53
CA LEU A 176 -12.76 8.71 -10.77
C LEU A 176 -13.14 10.19 -10.85
N ALA A 177 -12.17 11.10 -10.66
CA ALA A 177 -12.40 12.53 -10.73
C ALA A 177 -12.75 13.01 -12.15
N GLU A 178 -12.18 12.39 -13.18
CA GLU A 178 -12.54 12.65 -14.59
C GLU A 178 -13.98 12.24 -14.87
N VAL A 179 -14.37 11.01 -14.50
CA VAL A 179 -15.76 10.55 -14.67
C VAL A 179 -16.74 11.41 -13.88
N LEU A 180 -16.42 11.77 -12.63
CA LEU A 180 -17.26 12.70 -11.86
C LEU A 180 -17.44 14.03 -12.58
N ARG A 181 -16.37 14.58 -13.17
CA ARG A 181 -16.43 15.85 -13.92
C ARG A 181 -17.25 15.74 -15.20
N GLU A 182 -17.14 14.62 -15.91
CA GLU A 182 -17.88 14.37 -17.15
C GLU A 182 -19.37 14.14 -16.92
N GLN A 183 -19.73 13.50 -15.80
CA GLN A 183 -21.13 13.17 -15.49
C GLN A 183 -21.86 14.25 -14.67
N ALA A 184 -21.11 15.18 -14.06
CA ALA A 184 -21.65 16.24 -13.23
C ALA A 184 -22.34 17.32 -14.06
N THR A 185 -23.54 17.68 -13.63
CA THR A 185 -24.27 18.86 -14.13
C THR A 185 -24.47 19.88 -13.00
N PRO A 186 -24.64 21.18 -13.32
CA PRO A 186 -24.92 22.19 -12.30
C PRO A 186 -26.12 21.81 -11.44
N GLY A 187 -25.92 21.77 -10.12
CA GLY A 187 -26.96 21.42 -9.14
C GLY A 187 -26.96 19.95 -8.72
N ASP A 188 -26.11 19.12 -9.31
CA ASP A 188 -25.93 17.73 -8.86
C ASP A 188 -25.28 17.66 -7.48
N GLY A 189 -25.76 16.73 -6.66
CA GLY A 189 -25.15 16.38 -5.39
C GLY A 189 -24.17 15.22 -5.53
N VAL A 190 -23.03 15.27 -4.85
CA VAL A 190 -22.16 14.10 -4.65
C VAL A 190 -22.39 13.51 -3.26
N LEU A 191 -22.49 12.19 -3.18
CA LEU A 191 -22.72 11.47 -1.93
C LEU A 191 -21.75 10.29 -1.80
N TYR A 192 -20.96 10.28 -0.74
CA TYR A 192 -20.10 9.14 -0.40
C TYR A 192 -20.85 8.21 0.54
N LEU A 193 -21.01 6.93 0.17
CA LEU A 193 -21.73 5.97 1.02
C LEU A 193 -21.01 5.72 2.35
N SER A 194 -19.68 5.79 2.36
CA SER A 194 -18.87 5.86 3.57
C SER A 194 -18.06 7.15 3.56
N VAL A 195 -17.94 7.82 4.70
CA VAL A 195 -17.10 9.02 4.86
C VAL A 195 -15.65 8.79 4.40
N LYS A 196 -15.15 7.56 4.56
CA LYS A 196 -13.79 7.18 4.16
C LYS A 196 -13.57 7.30 2.65
N ARG A 197 -14.62 7.15 1.82
CA ARG A 197 -14.53 7.27 0.36
C ARG A 197 -14.49 8.71 -0.14
N ARG A 198 -14.71 9.70 0.74
CA ARG A 198 -14.37 11.09 0.46
C ARG A 198 -12.86 11.26 0.19
N ALA A 199 -12.02 10.38 0.74
CA ALA A 199 -10.57 10.39 0.49
C ALA A 199 -10.22 10.34 -1.00
N TRP A 200 -11.03 9.66 -1.81
CA TRP A 200 -10.80 9.48 -3.24
C TRP A 200 -10.91 10.78 -4.04
N THR A 201 -11.57 11.80 -3.52
CA THR A 201 -11.74 13.08 -4.20
C THR A 201 -10.92 14.19 -3.54
N LEU A 202 -10.12 13.90 -2.51
CA LEU A 202 -9.30 14.95 -1.86
C LEU A 202 -8.20 15.51 -2.77
N ALA A 203 -7.62 14.66 -3.64
CA ALA A 203 -6.60 15.09 -4.59
C ALA A 203 -7.18 15.97 -5.72
N TYR A 204 -8.44 15.72 -6.08
CA TYR A 204 -9.17 16.40 -7.15
C TYR A 204 -10.55 16.80 -6.63
N PRO A 205 -10.61 17.84 -5.78
CA PRO A 205 -11.83 18.18 -5.06
C PRO A 205 -12.95 18.57 -6.03
N PRO A 206 -14.19 18.13 -5.75
CA PRO A 206 -15.33 18.47 -6.58
C PRO A 206 -15.66 19.96 -6.52
N SER A 207 -15.00 20.79 -5.70
CA SER A 207 -15.23 22.25 -5.66
C SER A 207 -14.90 22.98 -6.97
N GLY A 208 -14.13 22.36 -7.87
CA GLY A 208 -13.95 22.86 -9.25
C GLY A 208 -15.01 22.35 -10.24
N THR A 209 -15.84 21.41 -9.81
CA THR A 209 -17.02 20.89 -10.51
C THR A 209 -18.26 21.51 -9.85
N GLN A 210 -19.39 21.67 -10.54
CA GLN A 210 -20.59 22.25 -9.92
C GLN A 210 -21.32 21.26 -8.97
N LEU A 211 -20.57 20.33 -8.36
CA LEU A 211 -21.05 19.29 -7.45
C LEU A 211 -20.98 19.76 -6.00
N SER A 212 -22.09 19.60 -5.28
CA SER A 212 -22.14 19.85 -3.82
C SER A 212 -22.05 18.54 -3.03
N ASP A 213 -21.11 18.43 -2.09
CA ASP A 213 -21.07 17.27 -1.15
C ASP A 213 -22.25 17.37 -0.18
N LEU A 214 -23.25 16.52 -0.39
CA LEU A 214 -24.52 16.56 0.35
C LEU A 214 -24.37 16.21 1.84
N ALA A 215 -23.28 15.52 2.20
CA ALA A 215 -23.07 15.01 3.55
C ALA A 215 -22.02 15.81 4.35
N GLN A 216 -21.21 16.65 3.71
CA GLN A 216 -20.09 17.34 4.38
C GLN A 216 -20.57 18.47 5.31
N ALA A 217 -20.11 18.43 6.55
CA ALA A 217 -20.26 19.53 7.50
C ALA A 217 -19.01 20.42 7.51
N LEU A 218 -17.84 19.82 7.72
CA LEU A 218 -16.55 20.49 7.70
C LEU A 218 -15.57 19.74 6.81
N THR A 219 -14.76 20.49 6.08
CA THR A 219 -13.67 19.94 5.26
C THR A 219 -12.61 19.25 6.13
N PRO A 220 -11.76 18.37 5.57
CA PRO A 220 -10.63 17.78 6.29
C PRO A 220 -9.73 18.84 6.97
N VAL A 221 -9.44 19.92 6.25
CA VAL A 221 -8.62 21.04 6.75
C VAL A 221 -9.31 21.75 7.92
N ALA A 222 -10.60 22.12 7.76
CA ALA A 222 -11.33 22.85 8.79
C ALA A 222 -11.54 22.01 10.07
N SER A 223 -11.79 20.72 9.92
CA SER A 223 -12.02 19.79 11.05
C SER A 223 -10.75 19.21 11.66
N ARG A 224 -9.57 19.42 11.04
CA ARG A 224 -8.30 18.76 11.41
C ARG A 224 -8.44 17.23 11.48
N SER A 225 -9.18 16.65 10.53
CA SER A 225 -9.44 15.21 10.44
C SER A 225 -9.14 14.70 9.03
N LEU A 226 -8.92 13.39 8.90
CA LEU A 226 -8.49 12.79 7.63
C LEU A 226 -9.56 12.90 6.52
N TYR A 227 -10.85 12.83 6.88
CA TYR A 227 -11.95 12.78 5.92
C TYR A 227 -12.94 13.95 6.03
N GLY A 228 -12.72 14.89 6.94
CA GLY A 228 -13.76 15.86 7.32
C GLY A 228 -14.82 15.24 8.22
N THR A 229 -15.83 16.04 8.55
CA THR A 229 -16.99 15.58 9.33
C THR A 229 -18.24 15.57 8.48
N GLU A 230 -19.18 14.70 8.84
CA GLU A 230 -20.49 14.67 8.20
C GLU A 230 -21.54 15.43 9.03
N LEU A 231 -22.56 15.96 8.35
CA LEU A 231 -23.74 16.53 8.97
C LEU A 231 -24.50 15.43 9.75
N PRO A 232 -25.37 15.80 10.72
CA PRO A 232 -26.28 14.84 11.34
C PRO A 232 -27.15 14.13 10.29
N ALA A 233 -27.45 12.84 10.50
CA ALA A 233 -28.15 12.00 9.52
C ALA A 233 -29.47 12.61 8.98
N ARG A 234 -30.22 13.34 9.82
CA ARG A 234 -31.46 14.04 9.41
C ARG A 234 -31.20 15.15 8.39
N GLN A 235 -30.11 15.91 8.56
CA GLN A 235 -29.73 16.99 7.63
C GLN A 235 -29.20 16.40 6.31
N ILE A 236 -28.37 15.35 6.39
CA ILE A 236 -27.94 14.62 5.18
C ILE A 236 -29.16 14.14 4.39
N ARG A 237 -30.13 13.49 5.06
CA ARG A 237 -31.36 13.03 4.40
C ARG A 237 -32.14 14.17 3.74
N ALA A 238 -32.24 15.33 4.41
CA ALA A 238 -32.91 16.49 3.84
C ALA A 238 -32.18 17.02 2.60
N HIS A 239 -30.85 17.10 2.63
CA HIS A 239 -30.04 17.51 1.47
C HIS A 239 -30.14 16.50 0.32
N MET A 240 -30.17 15.20 0.63
CA MET A 240 -30.42 14.16 -0.38
C MET A 240 -31.76 14.40 -1.07
N LEU A 241 -32.86 14.52 -0.31
CA LEU A 241 -34.21 14.71 -0.86
C LEU A 241 -34.40 16.04 -1.60
N ALA A 242 -33.59 17.05 -1.31
CA ALA A 242 -33.58 18.32 -2.03
C ALA A 242 -32.78 18.27 -3.34
N SER A 243 -31.95 17.24 -3.54
CA SER A 243 -31.14 17.07 -4.74
C SER A 243 -31.95 16.32 -5.80
N PRO A 244 -32.12 16.86 -7.02
CA PRO A 244 -32.86 16.17 -8.07
C PRO A 244 -32.12 14.92 -8.56
N ARG A 245 -30.78 14.98 -8.52
CA ARG A 245 -29.87 13.95 -8.98
C ARG A 245 -28.67 13.86 -8.05
N ILE A 246 -28.21 12.62 -7.81
CA ILE A 246 -27.13 12.32 -6.87
C ILE A 246 -26.13 11.36 -7.53
N LEU A 247 -24.87 11.80 -7.59
CA LEU A 247 -23.73 10.97 -7.97
C LEU A 247 -23.18 10.31 -6.70
N VAL A 248 -23.44 9.02 -6.56
CA VAL A 248 -23.03 8.23 -5.40
C VAL A 248 -21.69 7.56 -5.66
N VAL A 249 -20.69 7.86 -4.84
CA VAL A 249 -19.36 7.27 -4.90
C VAL A 249 -19.24 6.18 -3.83
N THR A 250 -18.90 4.97 -4.26
CA THR A 250 -18.81 3.80 -3.37
C THR A 250 -17.82 2.76 -3.91
N GLU A 251 -17.47 1.78 -3.07
CA GLU A 251 -16.71 0.60 -3.49
C GLU A 251 -17.47 -0.24 -4.53
N PRO A 252 -16.75 -0.99 -5.39
CA PRO A 252 -17.35 -2.01 -6.21
C PRO A 252 -18.01 -3.12 -5.35
N PRO A 253 -18.96 -3.89 -5.91
CA PRO A 253 -19.58 -5.01 -5.23
C PRO A 253 -18.54 -6.00 -4.67
N GLY A 254 -18.79 -6.58 -3.50
CA GLY A 254 -17.90 -7.58 -2.88
C GLY A 254 -16.79 -7.02 -1.99
N SER A 255 -16.58 -5.71 -1.94
CA SER A 255 -15.60 -5.05 -1.05
C SER A 255 -16.26 -4.15 0.01
N PRO A 256 -17.09 -4.70 0.93
CA PRO A 256 -17.86 -3.88 1.86
C PRO A 256 -16.96 -3.21 2.91
N VAL A 257 -17.03 -1.88 3.00
CA VAL A 257 -16.52 -1.16 4.16
C VAL A 257 -17.54 -1.23 5.29
N ALA A 258 -17.06 -1.42 6.53
CA ALA A 258 -17.89 -1.42 7.72
C ALA A 258 -18.80 -0.19 7.75
N SER A 259 -20.12 -0.43 7.81
CA SER A 259 -21.13 0.62 7.71
C SER A 259 -21.52 1.17 9.07
N THR A 260 -21.62 2.49 9.16
CA THR A 260 -22.22 3.18 10.30
C THR A 260 -23.73 3.27 10.15
N GLY A 261 -24.44 3.66 11.23
CA GLY A 261 -25.88 3.94 11.14
C GLY A 261 -26.22 5.03 10.10
N THR A 262 -25.33 6.00 9.91
CA THR A 262 -25.46 7.04 8.87
C THR A 262 -25.31 6.45 7.47
N ASP A 263 -24.37 5.53 7.26
CA ASP A 263 -24.15 4.89 5.95
C ASP A 263 -25.37 4.05 5.54
N LEU A 264 -25.99 3.35 6.50
CA LEU A 264 -27.24 2.61 6.29
C LEU A 264 -28.41 3.55 5.97
N MET A 265 -28.49 4.72 6.63
CA MET A 265 -29.51 5.73 6.35
C MET A 265 -29.38 6.27 4.91
N LYS A 266 -28.17 6.58 4.45
CA LYS A 266 -27.92 7.00 3.05
C LYS A 266 -28.43 5.96 2.06
N ARG A 267 -28.06 4.69 2.26
CA ARG A 267 -28.50 3.56 1.40
C ARG A 267 -30.02 3.40 1.38
N ARG A 268 -30.68 3.46 2.55
CA ARG A 268 -32.15 3.38 2.66
C ARG A 268 -32.85 4.54 1.96
N THR A 269 -32.30 5.74 2.07
CA THR A 269 -32.87 6.94 1.42
C THR A 269 -32.77 6.83 -0.10
N LEU A 270 -31.62 6.41 -0.63
CA LEU A 270 -31.46 6.14 -2.06
C LEU A 270 -32.47 5.09 -2.54
N ALA A 271 -32.60 3.96 -1.82
CA ALA A 271 -33.51 2.88 -2.22
C ALA A 271 -35.00 3.23 -2.15
N ALA A 272 -35.39 4.22 -1.33
CA ALA A 272 -36.79 4.57 -1.11
C ALA A 272 -37.29 5.76 -1.97
N TYR A 273 -36.38 6.64 -2.39
CA TYR A 273 -36.75 7.93 -3.00
C TYR A 273 -36.05 8.22 -4.33
N PHE A 274 -35.16 7.35 -4.80
CA PHE A 274 -34.39 7.56 -6.01
C PHE A 274 -34.34 6.30 -6.87
N ASP A 275 -34.39 6.50 -8.17
CA ASP A 275 -34.15 5.45 -9.16
C ASP A 275 -32.69 5.46 -9.60
N ARG A 276 -32.10 4.27 -9.68
CA ARG A 276 -30.71 4.12 -10.13
C ARG A 276 -30.65 4.05 -11.66
N CYS A 277 -30.32 5.17 -12.30
CA CYS A 277 -30.27 5.26 -13.76
C CYS A 277 -29.02 4.63 -14.38
N ARG A 278 -27.84 4.81 -13.76
CA ARG A 278 -26.57 4.36 -14.34
C ARG A 278 -25.58 3.94 -13.27
N THR A 279 -24.73 2.98 -13.60
CA THR A 279 -23.55 2.60 -12.80
C THR A 279 -22.34 2.61 -13.71
N ILE A 280 -21.30 3.35 -13.32
CA ILE A 280 -20.03 3.44 -14.03
C ILE A 280 -18.96 2.84 -13.13
N GLN A 281 -18.28 1.81 -13.63
CA GLN A 281 -17.16 1.20 -12.93
C GLN A 281 -15.89 2.00 -13.21
N VAL A 282 -15.13 2.27 -12.16
CA VAL A 282 -13.79 2.85 -12.23
C VAL A 282 -12.87 1.89 -11.50
N ASP A 283 -11.61 1.76 -11.90
CA ASP A 283 -10.72 0.82 -11.22
C ASP A 283 -10.66 1.11 -9.71
N GLY A 284 -11.07 0.14 -8.89
CA GLY A 284 -11.20 0.26 -7.43
C GLY A 284 -12.41 1.02 -6.87
N ALA A 285 -13.29 1.58 -7.70
CA ALA A 285 -14.41 2.41 -7.29
C ALA A 285 -15.62 2.28 -8.23
N GLN A 286 -16.78 2.78 -7.83
CA GLN A 286 -17.89 2.96 -8.77
C GLN A 286 -18.66 4.23 -8.48
N ILE A 287 -19.20 4.81 -9.55
CA ILE A 287 -20.11 5.94 -9.50
C ILE A 287 -21.49 5.45 -9.91
N MET A 288 -22.46 5.63 -9.04
CA MET A 288 -23.86 5.28 -9.29
C MET A 288 -24.66 6.57 -9.39
N ILE A 289 -25.37 6.76 -10.51
CA ILE A 289 -26.19 7.95 -10.74
C ILE A 289 -27.62 7.62 -10.36
N TYR A 290 -28.16 8.43 -9.46
CA TYR A 290 -29.52 8.32 -8.93
C TYR A 290 -30.31 9.59 -9.25
N GLU A 291 -31.59 9.44 -9.63
CA GLU A 291 -32.49 10.55 -9.91
C GLU A 291 -33.81 10.39 -9.13
N ALA A 292 -34.40 11.49 -8.67
CA ALA A 292 -35.57 11.49 -7.79
C ALA A 292 -36.90 11.16 -8.52
N SER A 293 -36.91 11.28 -9.85
CA SER A 293 -38.04 10.94 -10.72
C SER A 293 -37.53 10.02 -11.82
N ALA A 294 -38.33 9.04 -12.23
CA ALA A 294 -37.99 7.99 -13.23
C ALA A 294 -37.76 8.50 -14.66
N HIS A 295 -36.88 9.49 -14.85
CA HIS A 295 -36.44 10.02 -16.15
C HIS A 295 -35.02 9.51 -16.50
N CYS A 296 -34.78 8.24 -16.20
CA CYS A 296 -33.69 7.49 -16.81
C CYS A 296 -34.07 7.11 -18.25
#